data_AF-A0A550GY63-F1
#
_entry.id   AF-A0A550GY63-F1
#
_cell.length_a   1.000
_cell.length_b   1.000
_cell.length_c   1.000
_cell.angle_alpha   90.00
_cell.angle_beta   90.00
_cell.angle_gamma   90.00
#
_symmetry.space_group_name_H-M   'P 1'
#
loop_
_entity.id
_entity.type
_entity.pdbx_description
1 polymer ?
#
loop_
_entity_poly.entity_id
_entity_poly.type
_entity_poly.pdbx_seq_one_letter_code
_entity_poly.pdbx_strand_id
1 'polypeptide(L)'
;MKQVMKSLRHNGIYVPSYDYKSFSIRINGQKIKLATKSEQMAVAWIRKKQSPLSPPDVVFEKNFMQEFLEQLKRENPSLDILKWKVNPEIDFSEVTSYLDVEKQKKEHMDKAQKKKIAAERKAIRLERKEKYGYAEVNGKKLEIANWTAEPSCLFAGRGDHPRRGKWKEGPNEEDIILNLSPDSPRPAGNWK
;
A
#
# COMPACT_ATOMS: atom_id res chain seq x y z
N MET A 1 4.97 32.42 24.34
CA MET A 1 4.54 31.40 25.32
C MET A 1 4.55 30.04 24.65
N LYS A 2 5.21 29.03 25.23
CA LYS A 2 5.06 27.63 24.78
C LYS A 2 3.63 27.20 25.11
N GLN A 3 2.83 26.90 24.09
CA GLN A 3 1.49 26.39 24.30
C GLN A 3 1.59 24.96 24.83
N VAL A 4 1.21 24.77 26.10
CA VAL A 4 1.17 23.44 26.72
C VAL A 4 -0.13 22.76 26.31
N MET A 5 -0.02 21.58 25.71
CA MET A 5 -1.17 20.73 25.39
C MET A 5 -1.74 20.16 26.70
N LYS A 6 -2.99 20.48 27.01
CA LYS A 6 -3.73 20.00 28.19
C LYS A 6 -4.70 18.87 27.82
N SER A 7 -5.33 18.95 26.66
CA SER A 7 -6.21 17.90 26.14
C SER A 7 -5.98 17.63 24.65
N LEU A 8 -6.14 16.37 24.24
CA LEU A 8 -6.03 15.86 22.88
C LEU A 8 -7.06 14.74 22.66
N ARG A 9 -7.95 14.95 21.69
CA ARG A 9 -8.95 13.98 21.24
C ARG A 9 -8.93 13.90 19.72
N HIS A 10 -8.95 12.69 19.15
CA HIS A 10 -9.05 12.47 17.69
C HIS A 10 -9.55 11.05 17.40
N ASN A 11 -10.00 10.80 16.17
CA ASN A 11 -10.60 9.51 15.77
C ASN A 11 -9.57 8.50 15.21
N GLY A 12 -8.30 8.60 15.59
CA GLY A 12 -7.22 7.86 14.93
C GLY A 12 -6.91 8.40 13.54
N ILE A 13 -6.42 7.51 12.66
CA ILE A 13 -6.13 7.81 11.25
C ILE A 13 -6.90 6.85 10.34
N TYR A 14 -7.09 7.23 9.07
CA TYR A 14 -7.65 6.34 8.07
C TYR A 14 -6.59 5.35 7.57
N VAL A 15 -6.82 4.06 7.76
CA VAL A 15 -6.01 2.97 7.20
C VAL A 15 -6.68 2.44 5.92
N PRO A 16 -6.10 2.66 4.72
CA PRO A 16 -6.71 2.19 3.48
C PRO A 16 -6.70 0.67 3.38
N SER A 17 -7.85 0.06 3.11
CA SER A 17 -7.94 -1.35 2.74
C SER A 17 -7.44 -1.59 1.32
N TYR A 18 -6.75 -2.71 1.10
CA TYR A 18 -6.40 -3.17 -0.23
C TYR A 18 -7.55 -3.93 -0.90
N ASP A 19 -7.76 -3.70 -2.19
CA ASP A 19 -8.79 -4.35 -3.01
C ASP A 19 -8.19 -5.59 -3.70
N TYR A 20 -8.31 -6.73 -3.03
CA TYR A 20 -7.73 -8.02 -3.45
C TYR A 20 -8.46 -8.59 -4.68
N LYS A 21 -7.70 -8.95 -5.71
CA LYS A 21 -8.19 -9.42 -7.02
C LYS A 21 -8.02 -10.92 -7.26
N SER A 22 -7.37 -11.64 -6.34
CA SER A 22 -7.10 -13.08 -6.47
C SER A 22 -6.22 -13.45 -7.67
N PHE A 23 -5.24 -12.61 -8.00
CA PHE A 23 -4.31 -12.87 -9.09
C PHE A 23 -3.46 -14.11 -8.86
N SER A 24 -3.00 -14.69 -9.95
CA SER A 24 -1.99 -15.75 -9.96
C SER A 24 -0.75 -15.37 -10.77
N ILE A 25 0.35 -16.03 -10.47
CA ILE A 25 1.58 -16.01 -11.26
C ILE A 25 1.93 -17.43 -11.69
N ARG A 26 2.85 -17.59 -12.63
CA ARG A 26 3.49 -18.89 -12.86
C ARG A 26 4.95 -18.84 -12.48
N ILE A 27 5.43 -19.91 -11.84
CA ILE A 27 6.84 -20.09 -11.53
C ILE A 27 7.28 -21.41 -12.16
N ASN A 28 8.22 -21.36 -13.11
CA ASN A 28 8.65 -22.52 -13.90
C ASN A 28 7.46 -23.33 -14.48
N GLY A 29 6.44 -22.62 -14.98
CA GLY A 29 5.22 -23.21 -15.54
C GLY A 29 4.12 -23.58 -14.53
N GLN A 30 4.42 -23.68 -13.23
CA GLN A 30 3.42 -23.99 -12.21
C GLN A 30 2.65 -22.72 -11.78
N LYS A 31 1.31 -22.75 -11.87
CA LYS A 31 0.44 -21.65 -11.44
C LYS A 31 0.33 -21.60 -9.92
N ILE A 32 0.55 -20.42 -9.34
CA ILE A 32 0.46 -20.14 -7.91
C ILE A 32 -0.50 -18.98 -7.71
N LYS A 33 -1.53 -19.18 -6.87
CA LYS A 33 -2.44 -18.11 -6.46
C LYS A 33 -1.76 -17.21 -5.42
N LEU A 34 -1.78 -15.91 -5.62
CA LEU A 34 -1.19 -14.94 -4.70
C LEU A 34 -2.11 -14.69 -3.52
N ALA A 35 -1.55 -14.59 -2.31
CA ALA A 35 -2.27 -14.04 -1.17
C ALA A 35 -2.30 -12.51 -1.25
N THR A 36 -3.03 -11.85 -0.34
CA THR A 36 -3.23 -10.39 -0.35
C THR A 36 -1.91 -9.60 -0.33
N LYS A 37 -0.89 -10.08 0.38
CA LYS A 37 0.41 -9.39 0.48
C LYS A 37 1.26 -9.61 -0.77
N SER A 38 1.43 -10.85 -1.21
CA SER A 38 2.17 -11.15 -2.45
C SER A 38 1.50 -10.55 -3.69
N GLU A 39 0.17 -10.45 -3.73
CA GLU A 39 -0.54 -9.74 -4.80
C GLU A 39 -0.19 -8.25 -4.85
N GLN A 40 -0.20 -7.57 -3.70
CA GLN A 40 0.22 -6.17 -3.61
C GLN A 40 1.66 -5.97 -4.09
N MET A 41 2.56 -6.88 -3.72
CA MET A 41 3.95 -6.87 -4.16
C MET A 41 4.06 -7.01 -5.69
N ALA A 42 3.34 -7.96 -6.29
CA ALA A 42 3.33 -8.18 -7.73
C ALA A 42 2.76 -6.98 -8.49
N VAL A 43 1.64 -6.40 -8.03
CA VAL A 43 1.06 -5.20 -8.63
C VAL A 43 2.01 -4.00 -8.54
N ALA A 44 2.65 -3.79 -7.39
CA ALA A 44 3.62 -2.71 -7.22
C ALA A 44 4.85 -2.89 -8.14
N TRP A 45 5.31 -4.13 -8.30
CA TRP A 45 6.43 -4.47 -9.17
C TRP A 45 6.13 -4.20 -10.64
N ILE A 46 4.98 -4.65 -11.14
CA ILE A 46 4.62 -4.41 -12.55
C ILE A 46 4.44 -2.92 -12.83
N ARG A 47 3.80 -2.17 -11.92
CA ARG A 47 3.73 -0.71 -12.03
C ARG A 47 5.11 -0.05 -12.06
N LYS A 48 6.05 -0.55 -11.25
CA LYS A 48 7.42 -0.06 -11.22
C LYS A 48 8.15 -0.36 -12.54
N LYS A 49 8.02 -1.58 -13.08
CA LYS A 49 8.60 -1.99 -14.38
C LYS A 49 8.03 -1.19 -15.55
N GLN A 50 6.73 -0.90 -15.52
CA GLN A 50 6.04 -0.14 -16.56
C GLN A 50 6.23 1.38 -16.45
N SER A 51 6.85 1.88 -15.38
CA SER A 51 7.05 3.31 -15.16
C SER A 51 8.12 3.86 -16.10
N PRO A 52 7.79 4.77 -17.03
CA PRO A 52 8.79 5.36 -17.92
C PRO A 52 9.75 6.31 -17.19
N LEU A 53 9.31 6.87 -16.06
CA LEU A 53 10.06 7.88 -15.30
C LEU A 53 10.99 7.27 -14.25
N SER A 54 10.71 6.06 -13.80
CA SER A 54 11.46 5.44 -12.71
C SER A 54 11.48 3.92 -12.86
N PRO A 55 12.09 3.38 -13.94
CA PRO A 55 12.28 1.95 -14.08
C PRO A 55 13.19 1.42 -12.95
N PRO A 56 13.05 0.14 -12.56
CA PRO A 56 13.93 -0.46 -11.55
C PRO A 56 15.29 -0.78 -12.18
N ASP A 57 16.37 -0.49 -11.45
CA ASP A 57 17.71 -0.96 -11.80
C ASP A 57 18.06 -2.28 -11.08
N VAL A 58 19.24 -2.82 -11.37
CA VAL A 58 19.72 -4.14 -10.92
C VAL A 58 19.57 -4.37 -9.40
N VAL A 59 19.93 -3.39 -8.56
CA VAL A 59 19.83 -3.56 -7.10
C VAL A 59 18.37 -3.58 -6.65
N PHE A 60 17.52 -2.81 -7.32
CA PHE A 60 16.08 -2.75 -7.04
C PHE A 60 15.43 -4.08 -7.41
N GLU A 61 15.73 -4.60 -8.60
CA GLU A 61 15.20 -5.90 -9.08
C GLU A 61 15.64 -7.02 -8.15
N LYS A 62 16.93 -7.06 -7.79
CA LYS A 62 17.48 -8.07 -6.87
C LYS A 62 16.77 -8.06 -5.52
N ASN A 63 16.63 -6.89 -4.90
CA ASN A 63 15.98 -6.74 -3.60
C ASN A 63 14.50 -7.14 -3.66
N PHE A 64 13.78 -6.71 -4.70
CA PHE A 64 12.39 -7.09 -4.90
C PHE A 64 12.24 -8.61 -5.05
N MET A 65 13.00 -9.23 -5.96
CA MET A 65 12.88 -10.66 -6.24
C MET A 65 13.17 -11.51 -5.00
N GLN A 66 14.18 -11.12 -4.21
CA GLN A 66 14.48 -11.78 -2.95
C GLN A 66 13.27 -11.74 -2.01
N GLU A 67 12.74 -10.55 -1.71
CA GLU A 67 11.65 -10.43 -0.73
C GLU A 67 10.34 -11.03 -1.25
N PHE A 68 10.09 -10.96 -2.56
CA PHE A 68 8.91 -11.58 -3.17
C PHE A 68 8.95 -13.11 -3.06
N LEU A 69 10.10 -13.73 -3.38
CA LEU A 69 10.27 -15.18 -3.23
C LEU A 69 10.22 -15.61 -1.76
N GLU A 70 10.81 -14.84 -0.84
CA GLU A 70 10.70 -15.10 0.60
C GLU A 70 9.24 -15.03 1.08
N GLN A 71 8.47 -14.05 0.61
CA GLN A 71 7.05 -13.93 0.93
C GLN A 71 6.25 -15.12 0.39
N LEU A 72 6.47 -15.52 -0.86
CA LEU A 72 5.80 -16.68 -1.45
C LEU A 72 6.13 -17.98 -0.69
N LYS A 73 7.39 -18.16 -0.24
CA LYS A 73 7.79 -19.31 0.58
C LYS A 73 7.05 -19.37 1.90
N ARG A 74 6.87 -18.22 2.56
CA ARG A 74 6.12 -18.11 3.83
C ARG A 74 4.64 -18.44 3.64
N GLU A 75 4.06 -17.96 2.55
CA GLU A 75 2.64 -18.20 2.23
C GLU A 75 2.39 -19.63 1.73
N ASN A 76 3.40 -20.28 1.15
CA ASN A 76 3.28 -21.60 0.51
C ASN A 76 4.42 -22.54 0.92
N PRO A 77 4.54 -22.93 2.20
CA PRO A 77 5.69 -23.70 2.71
C PRO A 77 5.82 -25.10 2.10
N SER A 78 4.74 -25.65 1.56
CA SER A 78 4.69 -26.97 0.92
C SER A 78 5.13 -26.99 -0.55
N LEU A 79 5.32 -25.82 -1.19
CA LEU A 79 5.70 -25.76 -2.61
C LEU A 79 7.22 -25.94 -2.79
N ASP A 80 7.62 -27.12 -3.25
CA ASP A 80 9.03 -27.47 -3.48
C ASP A 80 9.72 -26.57 -4.51
N ILE A 81 8.99 -26.08 -5.51
CA ILE A 81 9.50 -25.14 -6.52
C ILE A 81 10.08 -23.84 -5.94
N LEU A 82 9.64 -23.45 -4.73
CA LEU A 82 10.14 -22.28 -4.03
C LEU A 82 11.35 -22.60 -3.13
N LYS A 83 11.69 -23.88 -2.91
CA LYS A 83 12.83 -24.30 -2.07
C LYS A 83 14.17 -24.21 -2.80
N TRP A 84 14.17 -24.10 -4.13
CA TRP A 84 15.38 -24.09 -4.94
C TRP A 84 16.16 -22.77 -4.81
N LYS A 85 17.50 -22.86 -4.87
CA LYS A 85 18.45 -21.73 -4.75
C LYS A 85 18.65 -20.93 -6.05
N VAL A 86 17.98 -21.33 -7.14
CA VAL A 86 18.07 -20.65 -8.44
C VAL A 86 16.98 -19.58 -8.48
N ASN A 87 17.27 -18.41 -9.05
CA ASN A 87 16.23 -17.42 -9.38
C ASN A 87 15.27 -18.06 -10.40
N PRO A 88 14.05 -18.45 -10.00
CA PRO A 88 13.16 -19.11 -10.93
C PRO A 88 12.61 -18.08 -11.92
N GLU A 89 12.18 -18.56 -13.09
CA GLU A 89 11.47 -17.71 -14.02
C GLU A 89 10.05 -17.48 -13.48
N ILE A 90 9.67 -16.20 -13.33
CA ILE A 90 8.36 -15.80 -12.82
C ILE A 90 7.58 -15.08 -13.92
N ASP A 91 6.46 -15.67 -14.30
CA ASP A 91 5.48 -15.11 -15.23
C ASP A 91 4.42 -14.30 -14.47
N PHE A 92 4.44 -12.98 -14.68
CA PHE A 92 3.48 -12.02 -14.13
C PHE A 92 2.38 -11.64 -15.13
N SER A 93 2.20 -12.37 -16.24
CA SER A 93 1.31 -11.97 -17.34
C SER A 93 -0.12 -11.63 -16.89
N GLU A 94 -0.69 -12.37 -15.94
CA GLU A 94 -2.05 -12.10 -15.43
C GLU A 94 -2.15 -10.70 -14.79
N VAL A 95 -1.17 -10.33 -13.97
CA VAL A 95 -1.09 -9.01 -13.32
C VAL A 95 -0.82 -7.92 -14.36
N THR A 96 0.09 -8.19 -15.30
CA THR A 96 0.43 -7.27 -16.40
C THR A 96 -0.78 -6.96 -17.28
N SER A 97 -1.48 -7.99 -17.76
CA SER A 97 -2.68 -7.82 -18.60
C SER A 97 -3.77 -7.03 -17.88
N TYR A 98 -3.99 -7.29 -16.59
CA TYR A 98 -4.95 -6.51 -15.81
C TYR A 98 -4.57 -5.03 -15.74
N LEU A 99 -3.30 -4.71 -15.46
CA LEU A 99 -2.84 -3.33 -15.36
C LEU A 99 -2.86 -2.60 -16.70
N ASP A 100 -2.58 -3.31 -17.80
CA ASP A 100 -2.65 -2.75 -19.15
C ASP A 100 -4.09 -2.41 -19.53
N VAL A 101 -5.05 -3.30 -19.25
CA VAL A 101 -6.48 -3.02 -19.44
C VAL A 101 -6.93 -1.82 -18.60
N GLU A 102 -6.49 -1.74 -17.33
CA GLU A 102 -6.80 -0.59 -16.46
C GLU A 102 -6.18 0.72 -16.97
N LYS A 103 -4.99 0.67 -17.56
CA LYS A 103 -4.33 1.82 -18.18
C LYS A 103 -5.10 2.28 -19.42
N GLN A 104 -5.41 1.36 -20.34
CA GLN A 104 -6.17 1.65 -21.55
C GLN A 104 -7.55 2.23 -21.22
N LYS A 105 -8.28 1.65 -20.26
CA LYS A 105 -9.56 2.20 -19.79
C LYS A 105 -9.45 3.65 -19.33
N LYS A 106 -8.38 4.01 -18.62
CA LYS A 106 -8.16 5.40 -18.15
C LYS A 106 -7.81 6.35 -19.29
N GLU A 107 -7.05 5.88 -20.27
CA GLU A 107 -6.65 6.66 -21.44
C GLU A 107 -7.88 6.97 -22.33
N HIS A 108 -8.71 5.95 -22.59
CA HIS A 108 -9.93 6.07 -23.41
C HIS A 108 -11.14 6.70 -22.72
N MET A 109 -11.06 6.99 -21.42
CA MET A 109 -12.17 7.58 -20.67
C MET A 109 -12.41 9.04 -21.08
N ASP A 110 -13.68 9.37 -21.31
CA ASP A 110 -14.07 10.72 -21.73
C ASP A 110 -13.95 11.75 -20.58
N LYS A 111 -14.03 13.04 -20.91
CA LYS A 111 -13.89 14.12 -19.92
C LYS A 111 -15.01 14.12 -18.88
N ALA A 112 -16.22 13.70 -19.23
CA ALA A 112 -17.37 13.68 -18.33
C ALA A 112 -17.26 12.55 -17.29
N GLN A 113 -16.88 11.34 -17.73
CA GLN A 113 -16.57 10.19 -16.90
C GLN A 113 -15.39 10.47 -15.97
N LYS A 114 -14.30 11.06 -16.48
CA LYS A 114 -13.16 11.51 -15.66
C LYS A 114 -13.60 12.48 -14.56
N LYS A 115 -14.47 13.46 -14.89
CA LYS A 115 -15.02 14.42 -13.93
C LYS A 115 -15.90 13.73 -12.88
N LYS A 116 -16.74 12.76 -13.28
CA LYS A 116 -17.59 12.00 -12.36
C LYS A 116 -16.77 11.20 -11.34
N ILE A 117 -15.79 10.43 -11.79
CA ILE A 117 -14.91 9.64 -10.91
C ILE A 117 -14.09 10.55 -9.98
N ALA A 118 -13.62 11.70 -10.47
CA ALA A 118 -12.93 12.67 -9.62
C ALA A 118 -13.85 13.25 -8.54
N ALA A 119 -15.12 13.53 -8.86
CA ALA A 119 -16.10 14.02 -7.89
C ALA A 119 -16.42 12.96 -6.81
N GLU A 120 -16.62 11.70 -7.21
CA GLU A 120 -16.85 10.58 -6.29
C GLU A 120 -15.66 10.40 -5.33
N ARG A 121 -14.43 10.41 -5.85
CA ARG A 121 -13.21 10.35 -5.02
C ARG A 121 -13.08 11.53 -4.07
N LYS A 122 -13.44 12.73 -4.51
CA LYS A 122 -13.43 13.94 -3.68
C LYS A 122 -14.46 13.85 -2.55
N ALA A 123 -15.65 13.35 -2.83
CA ALA A 123 -16.70 13.16 -1.83
C ALA A 123 -16.26 12.17 -0.74
N ILE A 124 -15.77 10.98 -1.13
CA ILE A 124 -15.24 9.97 -0.21
C ILE A 124 -14.08 10.53 0.62
N ARG A 125 -13.16 11.29 -0.01
CA ARG A 125 -12.05 11.92 0.71
C ARG A 125 -12.55 12.96 1.73
N LEU A 126 -13.56 13.75 1.40
CA LEU A 126 -14.09 14.77 2.29
C LEU A 126 -14.80 14.15 3.50
N GLU A 127 -15.60 13.12 3.28
CA GLU A 127 -16.23 12.34 4.35
C GLU A 127 -15.19 11.77 5.32
N ARG A 128 -14.13 11.14 4.79
CA ARG A 128 -13.03 10.62 5.61
C ARG A 128 -12.24 11.74 6.29
N LYS A 129 -12.04 12.89 5.63
CA LYS A 129 -11.35 14.04 6.23
C LYS A 129 -12.15 14.59 7.41
N GLU A 130 -13.47 14.64 7.34
CA GLU A 130 -14.27 15.09 8.47
C GLU A 130 -14.11 14.17 9.69
N LYS A 131 -14.02 12.85 9.45
CA LYS A 131 -13.82 11.87 10.52
C LYS A 131 -12.39 11.85 11.06
N TYR A 132 -11.39 11.76 10.21
CA TYR A 132 -9.99 11.48 10.61
C TYR A 132 -9.06 12.68 10.48
N GLY A 133 -9.45 13.71 9.73
CA GLY A 133 -8.60 14.86 9.38
C GLY A 133 -8.56 15.97 10.42
N TYR A 134 -9.22 15.79 11.56
CA TYR A 134 -9.27 16.80 12.62
C TYR A 134 -9.00 16.18 13.99
N ALA A 135 -8.33 16.96 14.84
CA ALA A 135 -8.18 16.70 16.26
C ALA A 135 -8.77 17.87 17.06
N GLU A 136 -9.23 17.59 18.27
CA GLU A 136 -9.53 18.62 19.25
C GLU A 136 -8.36 18.75 20.23
N VAL A 137 -7.75 19.94 20.27
CA VAL A 137 -6.62 20.26 21.13
C VAL A 137 -6.99 21.43 22.03
N ASN A 138 -7.02 21.22 23.34
CA ASN A 138 -7.47 22.22 24.32
C ASN A 138 -8.85 22.82 23.97
N GLY A 139 -9.78 21.99 23.48
CA GLY A 139 -11.12 22.41 23.05
C GLY A 139 -11.19 23.09 21.69
N LYS A 140 -10.08 23.19 20.94
CA LYS A 140 -10.06 23.78 19.59
C LYS A 140 -9.92 22.70 18.52
N LYS A 141 -10.77 22.74 17.49
CA LYS A 141 -10.66 21.89 16.31
C LYS A 141 -9.47 22.33 15.46
N LEU A 142 -8.48 21.45 15.28
CA LEU A 142 -7.30 21.66 14.46
C LEU A 142 -7.24 20.62 13.34
N GLU A 143 -6.79 21.02 12.16
CA GLU A 143 -6.59 20.12 11.03
C GLU A 143 -5.31 19.29 11.21
N ILE A 144 -5.41 17.99 10.97
CA ILE A 144 -4.28 17.05 10.97
C ILE A 144 -3.70 17.00 9.56
N ALA A 145 -2.39 17.22 9.43
CA ALA A 145 -1.72 17.22 8.12
C ALA A 145 -1.81 15.86 7.41
N ASN A 146 -1.40 14.78 8.10
CA ASN A 146 -1.38 13.42 7.56
C ASN A 146 -2.32 12.53 8.39
N TRP A 147 -3.56 12.42 7.96
CA TRP A 147 -4.57 11.59 8.61
C TRP A 147 -4.83 10.25 7.90
N THR A 148 -4.07 9.94 6.84
CA THR A 148 -4.14 8.66 6.12
C THR A 148 -2.81 7.93 6.31
N ALA A 149 -2.87 6.65 6.66
CA ALA A 149 -1.70 5.78 6.74
C ALA A 149 -1.06 5.61 5.35
N GLU A 150 0.27 5.54 5.33
CA GLU A 150 1.00 5.25 4.10
C GLU A 150 0.68 3.81 3.64
N PRO A 151 0.26 3.61 2.38
CA PRO A 151 0.02 2.28 1.86
C PRO A 151 1.34 1.51 1.71
N SER A 152 1.24 0.18 1.71
CA SER A 152 2.37 -0.69 1.40
C SER A 152 2.92 -0.39 -0.01
N CYS A 153 4.24 -0.34 -0.13
CA CYS A 153 4.89 0.01 -1.39
C CYS A 153 6.30 -0.59 -1.51
N LEU A 154 6.90 -0.44 -2.69
CA LEU A 154 8.32 -0.72 -2.88
C LEU A 154 9.12 0.49 -2.40
N PHE A 155 10.08 0.27 -1.52
CA PHE A 155 10.96 1.31 -1.00
C PHE A 155 11.79 1.89 -2.16
N ALA A 156 11.54 3.14 -2.52
CA ALA A 156 12.23 3.78 -3.63
C ALA A 156 13.70 4.06 -3.33
N GLY A 157 14.04 4.41 -2.09
CA GLY A 157 15.35 4.96 -1.73
C GLY A 157 15.65 6.29 -2.46
N ARG A 158 16.70 6.99 -2.03
CA ARG A 158 17.26 8.14 -2.79
C ARG A 158 18.70 7.80 -3.16
N GLY A 159 19.13 8.19 -4.37
CA GLY A 159 20.45 7.83 -4.90
C GLY A 159 20.67 6.31 -4.87
N ASP A 160 21.88 5.89 -4.49
CA ASP A 160 22.30 4.49 -4.45
C ASP A 160 21.94 3.76 -3.14
N HIS A 161 20.79 4.10 -2.54
CA HIS A 161 20.40 3.49 -1.28
C HIS A 161 20.28 1.95 -1.42
N PRO A 162 21.02 1.15 -0.64
CA PRO A 162 21.15 -0.30 -0.86
C PRO A 162 19.87 -1.12 -0.60
N ARG A 163 18.83 -0.50 -0.01
CA ARG A 163 17.56 -1.17 0.35
C ARG A 163 16.45 -0.88 -0.65
N ARG A 164 16.69 -0.08 -1.68
CA ARG A 164 15.66 0.22 -2.67
C ARG A 164 15.21 -1.05 -3.38
N GLY A 165 13.90 -1.15 -3.64
CA GLY A 165 13.26 -2.36 -4.15
C GLY A 165 12.73 -3.31 -3.08
N LYS A 166 13.13 -3.14 -1.82
CA LYS A 166 12.51 -3.86 -0.71
C LYS A 166 11.06 -3.42 -0.48
N TRP A 167 10.21 -4.35 -0.08
CA TRP A 167 8.87 -4.13 0.43
C TRP A 167 8.88 -3.29 1.70
N LYS A 168 8.15 -2.19 1.66
CA LYS A 168 7.79 -1.37 2.81
C LYS A 168 6.32 -1.65 3.09
N GLU A 169 6.06 -2.46 4.11
CA GLU A 169 4.71 -2.75 4.57
C GLU A 169 4.09 -1.50 5.22
N GLY A 170 2.87 -1.16 4.79
CA GLY A 170 2.07 -0.13 5.43
C GLY A 170 1.46 -0.66 6.74
N PRO A 171 1.19 0.22 7.72
CA PRO A 171 0.64 -0.21 9.00
C PRO A 171 -0.82 -0.64 8.89
N ASN A 172 -1.20 -1.66 9.64
CA ASN A 172 -2.59 -1.95 9.98
C ASN A 172 -2.98 -1.21 11.26
N GLU A 173 -4.27 -1.25 11.65
CA GLU A 173 -4.73 -0.63 12.90
C GLU A 173 -3.96 -1.16 14.12
N GLU A 174 -3.65 -2.46 14.13
CA GLU A 174 -2.92 -3.17 15.21
C GLU A 174 -1.45 -2.75 15.35
N ASP A 175 -0.90 -2.06 14.34
CA ASP A 175 0.45 -1.52 14.38
C ASP A 175 0.49 -0.08 14.95
N ILE A 176 -0.67 0.58 15.06
CA ILE A 176 -0.79 2.02 15.33
C ILE A 176 -1.13 2.26 16.80
N ILE A 177 -0.28 3.04 17.47
CA ILE A 177 -0.50 3.53 18.84
C ILE A 177 -1.20 4.89 18.76
N LEU A 178 -2.34 5.04 19.43
CA LEU A 178 -3.04 6.32 19.55
C LEU A 178 -2.56 7.07 20.80
N ASN A 179 -2.08 8.29 20.60
CA ASN A 179 -1.78 9.20 21.71
C ASN A 179 -2.98 10.09 22.00
N LEU A 180 -3.68 9.81 23.10
CA LEU A 180 -4.92 10.49 23.50
C LEU A 180 -4.80 10.97 24.94
N SER A 181 -5.56 12.01 25.30
CA SER A 181 -5.69 12.37 26.71
C SER A 181 -6.43 11.28 27.49
N PRO A 182 -6.12 11.08 28.79
CA PRO A 182 -6.72 10.00 29.60
C PRO A 182 -8.25 10.02 29.66
N ASP A 183 -8.85 11.21 29.54
CA ASP A 183 -10.30 11.46 29.57
C ASP A 183 -10.95 11.39 28.16
N SER A 184 -10.16 11.16 27.11
CA SER A 184 -10.67 11.02 25.74
C SER A 184 -11.26 9.63 25.54
N PRO A 185 -12.45 9.49 24.93
CA PRO A 185 -12.92 8.20 24.49
C PRO A 185 -11.94 7.60 23.48
N ARG A 186 -11.64 6.30 23.61
CA ARG A 186 -10.82 5.58 22.64
C ARG A 186 -11.62 5.38 21.36
N PRO A 187 -11.10 5.77 20.18
CA PRO A 187 -11.75 5.51 18.91
C PRO A 187 -11.97 4.02 18.67
N ALA A 188 -13.04 3.67 17.98
CA ALA A 188 -13.27 2.31 17.50
C ALA A 188 -12.15 1.88 16.53
N GLY A 189 -11.76 0.61 16.60
CA GLY A 189 -10.69 0.02 15.79
C GLY A 189 -9.77 -0.87 16.62
N ASN A 190 -9.00 -1.71 15.95
CA ASN A 190 -8.07 -2.64 16.59
C ASN A 190 -6.71 -1.97 16.83
N TRP A 191 -6.72 -0.80 17.47
CA TRP A 191 -5.49 -0.05 17.74
C TRP A 191 -4.58 -0.78 18.74
N LYS A 192 -3.28 -0.60 18.59
CA LYS A 192 -2.29 -1.03 19.59
C LYS A 192 -2.51 -0.29 20.92
#